data_AF-A0A9E5YJP6-F1
#
_entry.id   AF-A0A9E5YJP6-F1
#
_cell.length_a   1.000
_cell.length_b   1.000
_cell.length_c   1.000
_cell.angle_alpha   90.00
_cell.angle_beta   90.00
_cell.angle_gamma   90.00
#
_symmetry.space_group_name_H-M   'P 1'
#
loop_
_entity.id
_entity.type
_entity.pdbx_description
1 polymer ?
#
loop_
_entity_poly.entity_id
_entity_poly.type
_entity_poly.pdbx_seq_one_letter_code
_entity_poly.pdbx_strand_id
1 'polypeptide(L)' 'MGIKKIRTFEDLECWKACRELRQFVVKEVLPVLPKDERYRLGDQIRRAARSTTANTRPVK' A
#
# COMPACT_ATOMS: atom_id res chain seq x y z
N MET A 1 11.30 -26.97 -4.98
CA MET A 1 10.90 -25.57 -4.71
C MET A 1 11.67 -25.12 -3.48
N GLY A 2 12.69 -24.27 -3.63
CA GLY A 2 13.56 -23.89 -2.51
C GLY A 2 12.85 -22.96 -1.53
N ILE A 3 12.97 -23.22 -0.23
CA ILE A 3 12.39 -22.38 0.82
C ILE A 3 13.13 -21.03 0.80
N LYS A 4 12.42 -19.96 0.42
CA LYS A 4 12.94 -18.59 0.47
C LYS A 4 13.07 -18.20 1.95
N LYS A 5 14.30 -18.02 2.43
CA LYS A 5 14.56 -17.69 3.84
C LYS A 5 14.18 -16.23 4.09
N ILE A 6 13.11 -16.00 4.84
CA ILE A 6 12.65 -14.66 5.24
C ILE A 6 13.57 -14.14 6.34
N ARG A 7 14.18 -12.97 6.14
CA ARG A 7 15.07 -12.30 7.09
C ARG A 7 14.42 -11.04 7.66
N THR A 8 13.65 -10.33 6.85
CA THR A 8 12.93 -9.13 7.26
C THR A 8 11.50 -9.12 6.71
N PHE A 9 10.65 -8.18 7.16
CA PHE A 9 9.28 -8.07 6.67
C PHE A 9 9.23 -7.67 5.18
N GLU A 10 10.28 -7.02 4.66
CA GLU A 10 10.40 -6.68 3.24
C GLU A 10 10.55 -7.89 2.32
N ASP A 11 10.96 -9.05 2.86
CA ASP A 11 11.02 -10.30 2.09
C ASP A 11 9.63 -10.89 1.82
N LEU A 12 8.62 -10.51 2.61
CA LEU A 12 7.25 -11.00 2.47
C LEU A 12 6.65 -10.52 1.15
N GLU A 13 6.20 -11.47 0.32
CA GLU A 13 5.50 -11.13 -0.94
C GLU A 13 4.23 -10.31 -0.67
N CYS A 14 3.55 -10.53 0.47
CA CYS A 14 2.43 -9.70 0.90
C CYS A 14 2.82 -8.23 1.13
N TRP A 15 3.98 -7.96 1.75
CA TRP A 15 4.46 -6.59 1.96
C TRP A 15 4.78 -5.91 0.63
N LYS A 16 5.40 -6.64 -0.31
CA LYS A 16 5.72 -6.14 -1.65
C LYS A 16 4.45 -5.77 -2.42
N ALA A 17 3.46 -6.66 -2.44
CA ALA A 17 2.16 -6.40 -3.05
C ALA A 17 1.46 -5.19 -2.40
N CYS A 18 1.51 -5.05 -1.08
CA CYS A 18 0.96 -3.88 -0.38
C CYS A 18 1.69 -2.57 -0.75
N ARG A 19 3.01 -2.62 -0.93
CA ARG A 19 3.83 -1.47 -1.37
C ARG A 19 3.51 -1.09 -2.81
N GLU A 20 3.32 -2.06 -3.70
CA GLU A 20 2.91 -1.84 -5.10
C GLU A 20 1.52 -1.21 -5.17
N LEU A 21 0.54 -1.77 -4.44
CA LEU A 21 -0.81 -1.21 -4.33
C LEU A 21 -0.76 0.26 -3.87
N ARG A 22 0.04 0.58 -2.85
CA ARG A 22 0.19 1.95 -2.37
C ARG A 22 0.72 2.89 -3.45
N GLN A 23 1.69 2.44 -4.24
CA GLN A 23 2.25 3.25 -5.32
C GLN A 23 1.25 3.44 -6.45
N PHE A 24 0.55 2.37 -6.85
CA PHE A 24 -0.51 2.41 -7.86
C PHE A 24 -1.62 3.39 -7.46
N VAL A 25 -2.12 3.30 -6.22
CA VAL A 25 -3.14 4.22 -5.72
C VAL A 25 -2.69 5.68 -5.85
N VAL A 26 -1.47 6.00 -5.41
CA VAL A 26 -0.98 7.39 -5.41
C VAL A 26 -0.70 7.92 -6.81
N LYS A 27 -0.16 7.08 -7.71
CA LYS A 27 0.28 7.50 -9.04
C LYS A 27 -0.81 7.44 -10.10
N GLU A 28 -1.70 6.45 -10.02
CA GLU A 28 -2.67 6.17 -11.07
C GLU A 28 -4.11 6.47 -10.63
N VAL A 29 -4.49 6.13 -9.39
CA VAL A 29 -5.90 6.26 -8.94
C VAL A 29 -6.23 7.66 -8.45
N LEU A 30 -5.44 8.23 -7.53
CA LEU A 30 -5.74 9.54 -6.96
C LEU A 30 -5.76 10.69 -7.99
N PRO A 31 -4.88 10.73 -9.02
CA PRO A 31 -4.88 11.81 -10.00
C PRO A 31 -6.09 11.83 -10.94
N VAL A 32 -6.74 10.69 -11.16
CA VAL A 32 -7.91 10.58 -12.06
C VAL A 32 -9.25 10.83 -11.34
N LEU A 33 -9.24 10.98 -10.02
CA LEU A 33 -10.46 11.30 -9.27
C LEU A 33 -10.96 12.71 -9.60
N PRO A 34 -12.29 12.92 -9.70
CA PRO A 34 -12.86 14.26 -9.77
C PRO A 34 -12.39 15.14 -8.62
N LYS A 35 -12.25 16.45 -8.86
CA LYS A 35 -11.77 17.40 -7.84
C LYS A 35 -12.61 17.37 -6.57
N ASP A 36 -13.91 17.15 -6.69
CA ASP A 36 -14.87 17.10 -5.58
C ASP A 36 -14.64 15.89 -4.66
N GLU A 37 -14.05 14.82 -5.18
CA GLU A 37 -13.76 13.59 -4.43
C GLU A 37 -12.39 13.61 -3.72
N ARG A 38 -11.57 14.64 -3.97
CA ARG A 38 -10.19 14.73 -3.47
C ARG A 38 -10.08 14.58 -1.95
N TYR A 39 -10.99 15.22 -1.21
CA TYR A 39 -10.92 15.29 0.26
C TYR A 39 -11.68 14.18 0.97
N ARG A 40 -12.70 13.59 0.33
CA ARG A 40 -13.47 12.48 0.91
C ARG A 40 -12.89 11.14 0.45
N LEU A 41 -13.19 10.74 -0.77
CA LEU A 41 -12.77 9.44 -1.30
C LEU A 41 -11.25 9.36 -1.47
N GLY A 42 -10.62 10.41 -2.02
CA GLY A 42 -9.18 10.44 -2.25
C GLY A 42 -8.36 10.26 -0.97
N ASP A 43 -8.71 10.96 0.11
CA ASP A 43 -8.00 10.82 1.39
C ASP A 43 -8.26 9.46 2.04
N GLN A 44 -9.50 8.96 2.00
CA GLN A 44 -9.84 7.63 2.53
C GLN A 44 -9.07 6.52 1.82
N ILE A 45 -9.02 6.51 0.49
CA ILE A 45 -8.28 5.51 -0.30
C ILE A 45 -6.77 5.63 0.00
N ARG A 46 -6.22 6.85 0.06
CA ARG A 46 -4.81 7.08 0.39
C ARG A 46 -4.44 6.53 1.76
N ARG A 47 -5.31 6.73 2.76
CA ARG A 47 -5.11 6.22 4.12
C ARG A 47 -5.23 4.70 4.19
N ALA A 48 -6.22 4.12 3.52
CA ALA A 48 -6.39 2.67 3.43
C ALA A 48 -5.15 2.01 2.79
N ALA A 49 -4.65 2.53 1.67
CA ALA A 49 -3.46 2.00 1.00
C ALA A 49 -2.17 2.13 1.83
N ARG A 50 -2.09 3.11 2.74
CA ARG A 50 -0.96 3.20 3.70
C ARG A 50 -1.11 2.19 4.82
N SER A 51 -2.34 1.96 5.30
CA SER A 51 -2.63 1.01 6.38
C SER A 51 -2.26 -0.42 6.00
N THR A 52 -2.46 -0.84 4.73
CA THR A 52 -2.09 -2.18 4.28
C THR A 52 -0.58 -2.46 4.46
N THR A 53 0.28 -1.54 4.06
CA THR A 53 1.73 -1.67 4.29
C THR A 53 2.08 -1.59 5.78
N ALA A 54 1.39 -0.73 6.54
CA ALA A 54 1.64 -0.54 7.97
C ALA A 54 1.27 -1.77 8.81
N ASN A 55 0.20 -2.48 8.47
CA ASN A 55 -0.22 -3.70 9.17
C ASN A 55 0.74 -4.87 8.94
N THR A 56 1.42 -4.90 7.79
CA THR A 56 2.38 -5.97 7.46
C THR A 56 3.77 -5.78 8.07
N ARG A 57 4.11 -4.57 8.53
CA ARG A 57 5.41 -4.31 9.18
C ARG A 57 5.26 -4.37 10.71
N PRO A 58 6.30 -4.79 11.45
CA PRO A 58 6.31 -4.66 12.90
C PRO A 58 6.16 -3.18 13.29
N VAL A 59 5.30 -2.91 14.29
CA VAL A 59 5.22 -1.59 14.93
C VAL A 59 6.44 -1.46 15.83
N LYS A 60 7.18 -0.35 15.71
CA LYS A 60 8.25 -0.01 16.67
C LYS A 60 7.65 0.23 18.05
#